data_AF-A0A0B7MXE7-F1
#
_entry.id   AF-A0A0B7MXE7-F1
#
_cell.length_a   1.000
_cell.length_b   1.000
_cell.length_c   1.000
_cell.angle_alpha   90.00
_cell.angle_beta   90.00
_cell.angle_gamma   90.00
#
_symmetry.space_group_name_H-M   'P 1'
#
loop_
_entity.id
_entity.type
_entity.pdbx_description
1 polymer ?
#
loop_
_entity_poly.entity_id
_entity_poly.type
_entity_poly.pdbx_seq_one_letter_code
_entity_poly.pdbx_strand_id
1 'polypeptide(L)'
;MVLAVSKPTGTLKKSKLLPPWLLRLIGITSLATAVVSLAVYWFKKYPPRRKISPDDDGEPSNNNNPTTENAPDRWSNKLLNGLKSTVRKNRKKMTISLKNTVLWNPSPDVETPIYAFQEHSIQLLTRLSYLYDIHILVHVNSKEEQSRIEELLSNAAVFSDSLDHRKVIYCSEEEGKIHIIRHIEPHVHIEGGWEKDDGEDIVKALKPHVSKIIWLMTKRRRDSFRLENIKQEDRSILGTNVELSDSLINSSIAQEIVQ
;
A
#
# COMPACT_ATOMS: atom_id res chain seq x y z
N MET A 1 -21.54 -31.04 89.39
CA MET A 1 -20.52 -30.66 88.38
C MET A 1 -20.63 -31.63 87.22
N VAL A 2 -21.27 -31.21 86.12
CA VAL A 2 -21.41 -32.02 84.89
C VAL A 2 -20.91 -31.14 83.75
N LEU A 3 -19.79 -31.52 83.13
CA LEU A 3 -19.16 -30.83 82.01
C LEU A 3 -19.76 -31.35 80.71
N ALA A 4 -20.40 -30.46 79.95
CA ALA A 4 -20.96 -30.75 78.63
C ALA A 4 -19.86 -30.62 77.55
N VAL A 5 -19.64 -31.71 76.82
CA VAL A 5 -18.73 -31.80 75.68
C VAL A 5 -19.49 -31.41 74.41
N SER A 6 -19.05 -30.34 73.73
CA SER A 6 -19.58 -29.91 72.44
C SER A 6 -18.84 -30.60 71.28
N LYS A 7 -19.61 -31.13 70.31
CA LYS A 7 -19.10 -31.75 69.07
C LYS A 7 -18.95 -30.70 67.95
N PRO A 8 -17.88 -30.74 67.14
CA PRO A 8 -17.75 -29.88 65.97
C PRO A 8 -18.49 -30.48 64.76
N THR A 9 -19.33 -29.66 64.11
CA THR A 9 -20.01 -29.98 62.85
C THR A 9 -19.17 -29.46 61.67
N GLY A 10 -18.47 -30.38 60.99
CA GLY A 10 -17.74 -30.09 59.75
C GLY A 10 -18.69 -30.01 58.55
N THR A 11 -18.77 -28.84 57.90
CA THR A 11 -19.50 -28.65 56.65
C THR A 11 -18.61 -28.98 55.45
N LEU A 12 -18.94 -30.07 54.74
CA LEU A 12 -18.27 -30.48 53.51
C LEU A 12 -18.50 -29.45 52.39
N LYS A 13 -17.43 -28.77 51.98
CA LYS A 13 -17.40 -27.89 50.80
C LYS A 13 -17.69 -28.71 49.53
N LYS A 14 -18.86 -28.51 48.92
CA LYS A 14 -19.17 -28.99 47.57
C LYS A 14 -18.20 -28.34 46.57
N SER A 15 -17.35 -29.13 45.93
CA SER A 15 -16.52 -28.71 44.82
C SER A 15 -17.40 -28.29 43.64
N LYS A 16 -17.16 -27.09 43.13
CA LYS A 16 -17.84 -26.55 41.95
C LYS A 16 -17.30 -27.29 40.73
N LEU A 17 -17.97 -28.38 40.36
CA LEU A 17 -17.75 -29.05 39.07
C LEU A 17 -17.95 -28.01 37.96
N LEU A 18 -16.97 -27.96 37.05
CA LEU A 18 -17.01 -27.05 35.91
C LEU A 18 -18.24 -27.32 35.06
N PRO A 19 -18.90 -26.28 34.54
CA PRO A 19 -20.11 -26.47 33.76
C PRO A 19 -19.80 -27.22 32.45
N PRO A 20 -20.68 -28.15 32.03
CA PRO A 20 -20.41 -29.09 30.93
C PRO A 20 -20.16 -28.42 29.57
N TRP A 21 -20.58 -27.17 29.37
CA TRP A 21 -20.27 -26.41 28.16
C TRP A 21 -18.77 -26.07 28.05
N LEU A 22 -18.08 -25.86 29.17
CA LEU A 22 -16.67 -25.52 29.19
C LEU A 22 -15.81 -26.72 28.77
N LEU A 23 -16.20 -27.94 29.19
CA LEU A 23 -15.54 -29.17 28.77
C LEU A 23 -15.68 -29.41 27.26
N ARG A 24 -16.84 -29.04 26.66
CA ARG A 24 -17.03 -29.10 25.21
C ARG A 24 -16.13 -28.10 24.47
N LEU A 25 -15.96 -26.91 25.02
CA LEU A 25 -15.11 -25.87 24.41
C LEU A 25 -13.63 -26.29 24.41
N ILE A 26 -13.14 -26.86 25.52
CA ILE A 26 -11.78 -27.42 25.63
C ILE A 26 -11.58 -28.59 24.65
N GLY A 27 -12.59 -29.44 24.46
CA GLY A 27 -12.53 -30.54 23.50
C GLY A 27 -12.39 -30.05 22.05
N ILE A 28 -13.14 -29.01 21.65
CA ILE A 28 -13.12 -28.49 20.28
C ILE A 28 -11.80 -27.78 19.97
N THR A 29 -11.26 -27.00 20.91
CA THR A 29 -9.98 -26.30 20.71
C THR A 29 -8.81 -27.27 20.61
N SER A 30 -8.81 -28.35 21.41
CA SER A 30 -7.81 -29.42 21.31
C SER A 30 -7.90 -30.19 19.97
N LEU A 31 -9.10 -30.40 19.44
CA LEU A 31 -9.29 -31.05 18.14
C LEU A 31 -8.77 -30.17 16.99
N ALA A 32 -9.13 -28.88 17.00
CA ALA A 32 -8.72 -27.94 15.96
C ALA A 32 -7.19 -27.80 15.88
N THR A 33 -6.53 -27.69 17.04
CA THR A 33 -5.06 -27.62 17.12
C THR A 33 -4.39 -28.90 16.60
N ALA A 34 -4.95 -30.08 16.90
CA ALA A 34 -4.45 -31.34 16.36
C ALA A 34 -4.58 -31.45 14.83
N VAL A 35 -5.71 -31.02 14.26
CA VAL A 35 -5.94 -31.03 12.80
C VAL A 35 -4.99 -30.09 12.07
N VAL A 36 -4.80 -28.86 12.58
CA VAL A 36 -3.85 -27.90 11.99
C VAL A 36 -2.42 -28.46 12.06
N SER A 37 -2.03 -29.04 13.19
CA SER A 37 -0.69 -29.63 13.35
C SER A 37 -0.46 -30.81 12.40
N LEU A 38 -1.48 -31.67 12.21
CA LEU A 38 -1.45 -32.78 11.26
C LEU A 38 -1.33 -32.29 9.80
N ALA A 39 -2.07 -31.25 9.44
CA ALA A 39 -2.01 -30.66 8.10
C ALA A 39 -0.61 -30.08 7.82
N VAL A 40 -0.06 -29.30 8.76
CA VAL A 40 1.30 -28.76 8.65
C VAL A 40 2.35 -29.88 8.56
N TYR A 41 2.21 -30.94 9.36
CA TYR A 41 3.09 -32.11 9.28
C TYR A 41 3.03 -32.78 7.90
N TRP A 42 1.83 -32.97 7.34
CA TRP A 42 1.63 -33.56 6.01
C TRP A 42 2.25 -32.72 4.90
N PHE A 43 2.03 -31.40 4.90
CA PHE A 43 2.62 -30.48 3.93
C PHE A 43 4.15 -30.45 4.01
N LYS A 44 4.72 -30.60 5.22
CA LYS A 44 6.18 -30.65 5.42
C LYS A 44 6.77 -31.98 4.94
N LYS A 45 6.07 -33.10 5.14
CA LYS A 45 6.57 -34.45 4.81
C LYS A 45 6.38 -34.82 3.33
N TYR A 46 5.33 -34.31 2.70
CA TYR A 46 5.01 -34.60 1.29
C TYR A 46 4.89 -33.29 0.51
N PRO A 47 5.99 -32.55 0.29
CA PRO A 47 5.94 -31.36 -0.56
C PRO A 47 5.42 -31.77 -1.95
N PRO A 48 4.45 -31.04 -2.51
CA PRO A 48 3.88 -31.40 -3.81
C PRO A 48 5.00 -31.40 -4.85
N ARG A 49 5.26 -32.60 -5.41
CA ARG A 49 6.22 -32.80 -6.51
C ARG A 49 5.74 -31.96 -7.68
N ARG A 50 6.39 -30.81 -7.90
CA ARG A 50 6.18 -30.01 -9.11
C ARG A 50 6.58 -30.87 -10.30
N LYS A 51 5.63 -31.17 -11.18
CA LYS A 51 5.93 -31.72 -12.50
C LYS A 51 6.66 -30.62 -13.25
N ILE A 52 7.96 -30.80 -13.42
CA ILE A 52 8.78 -30.01 -14.33
C ILE A 52 8.36 -30.45 -15.72
N SER A 53 7.70 -29.58 -16.48
CA SER A 53 7.55 -29.76 -17.91
C SER A 53 8.94 -29.67 -18.53
N PRO A 54 9.40 -30.68 -19.29
CA PRO A 54 10.53 -30.51 -20.17
C PRO A 54 10.04 -29.72 -21.38
N ASP A 55 10.68 -28.59 -21.69
CA ASP A 55 11.02 -28.18 -23.06
C ASP A 55 11.72 -26.81 -23.06
N ASP A 56 12.79 -26.77 -23.87
CA ASP A 56 13.45 -25.63 -24.53
C ASP A 56 14.59 -24.84 -23.83
N ASP A 57 15.78 -25.44 -23.90
CA ASP A 57 17.02 -25.00 -24.60
C ASP A 57 17.61 -23.57 -24.41
N GLY A 58 18.86 -23.55 -23.90
CA GLY A 58 19.95 -22.77 -24.52
C GLY A 58 20.56 -21.59 -23.75
N GLU A 59 21.53 -21.83 -22.86
CA GLU A 59 22.95 -21.39 -22.97
C GLU A 59 23.75 -21.47 -21.64
N PRO A 60 25.07 -21.73 -21.69
CA PRO A 60 25.87 -21.97 -20.50
C PRO A 60 26.65 -20.72 -20.05
N SER A 61 26.36 -20.21 -18.85
CA SER A 61 27.29 -19.31 -18.17
C SER A 61 28.05 -20.06 -17.07
N ASN A 62 29.31 -20.26 -17.40
CA ASN A 62 30.40 -20.82 -16.63
C ASN A 62 30.73 -19.92 -15.43
N ASN A 63 30.69 -20.44 -14.20
CA ASN A 63 31.61 -19.99 -13.16
C ASN A 63 31.75 -20.99 -12.01
N ASN A 64 32.98 -21.49 -11.89
CA ASN A 64 33.49 -22.26 -10.77
C ASN A 64 33.77 -21.35 -9.57
N ASN A 65 33.26 -21.70 -8.39
CA ASN A 65 34.10 -21.98 -7.21
C ASN A 65 33.27 -22.41 -5.98
N PRO A 66 33.90 -23.12 -5.02
CA PRO A 66 33.22 -24.16 -4.23
C PRO A 66 32.77 -23.73 -2.82
N THR A 67 31.73 -24.44 -2.37
CA THR A 67 31.29 -24.80 -1.01
C THR A 67 32.06 -24.29 0.21
N THR A 68 31.34 -23.68 1.17
CA THR A 68 31.06 -24.29 2.50
C THR A 68 29.98 -23.52 3.28
N GLU A 69 28.95 -24.26 3.68
CA GLU A 69 28.26 -24.27 4.99
C GLU A 69 28.04 -22.96 5.76
N ASN A 70 26.78 -22.50 5.73
CA ASN A 70 25.94 -22.16 6.90
C ASN A 70 24.74 -21.33 6.43
N ALA A 71 23.53 -21.90 6.39
CA ALA A 71 22.26 -21.17 6.56
C ALA A 71 21.04 -22.09 6.35
N PRO A 72 20.34 -22.51 7.42
CA PRO A 72 18.97 -23.01 7.31
C PRO A 72 17.95 -21.93 6.87
N ASP A 73 18.39 -20.68 6.67
CA ASP A 73 17.51 -19.51 6.43
C ASP A 73 17.14 -19.27 4.96
N ARG A 74 17.67 -20.06 4.01
CA ARG A 74 17.40 -19.85 2.58
C ARG A 74 15.99 -20.28 2.17
N TRP A 75 15.35 -21.16 2.95
CA TRP A 75 13.98 -21.63 2.68
C TRP A 75 12.93 -20.68 3.26
N SER A 76 13.12 -20.18 4.47
CA SER A 76 12.21 -19.23 5.12
C SER A 76 12.10 -17.93 4.34
N ASN A 77 13.21 -17.41 3.82
CA ASN A 77 13.22 -16.22 2.98
C ASN A 77 12.54 -16.43 1.62
N LYS A 78 12.59 -17.65 1.06
CA LYS A 78 11.89 -17.97 -0.21
C LYS A 78 10.39 -18.16 -0.03
N LEU A 79 9.93 -18.70 1.11
CA LEU A 79 8.50 -18.78 1.42
C LEU A 79 7.91 -17.42 1.83
N LEU A 80 8.66 -16.60 2.58
CA LEU A 80 8.26 -15.23 2.92
C LEU A 80 8.26 -14.31 1.69
N ASN A 81 9.25 -14.43 0.79
CA ASN A 81 9.24 -13.70 -0.47
C ASN A 81 8.14 -14.21 -1.41
N GLY A 82 7.83 -15.51 -1.36
CA GLY A 82 6.68 -16.10 -2.05
C GLY A 82 5.36 -15.49 -1.58
N LEU A 83 5.10 -15.45 -0.28
CA LEU A 83 3.91 -14.83 0.31
C LEU A 83 3.84 -13.31 0.10
N LYS A 84 4.96 -12.60 0.22
CA LYS A 84 5.07 -11.18 -0.15
C LYS A 84 4.76 -10.97 -1.64
N SER A 85 5.17 -11.88 -2.52
CA SER A 85 4.88 -11.80 -3.95
C SER A 85 3.40 -12.05 -4.27
N THR A 86 2.73 -12.99 -3.57
CA THR A 86 1.30 -13.25 -3.77
C THR A 86 0.44 -12.11 -3.22
N VAL A 87 0.79 -11.55 -2.05
CA VAL A 87 0.14 -10.37 -1.47
C VAL A 87 0.38 -9.13 -2.34
N ARG A 88 1.57 -8.97 -2.94
CA ARG A 88 1.87 -7.90 -3.92
C ARG A 88 1.00 -8.01 -5.17
N LYS A 89 0.69 -9.21 -5.67
CA LYS A 89 -0.09 -9.40 -6.91
C LYS A 89 -1.57 -9.02 -6.79
N ASN A 90 -2.14 -9.00 -5.58
CA ASN A 90 -3.56 -8.69 -5.37
C ASN A 90 -3.79 -7.26 -4.86
N ARG A 91 -2.75 -6.42 -4.85
CA ARG A 91 -2.91 -5.02 -4.44
C ARG A 91 -3.70 -4.25 -5.48
N LYS A 92 -4.54 -3.34 -5.00
CA LYS A 92 -5.20 -2.39 -5.89
C LYS A 92 -4.14 -1.49 -6.52
N LYS A 93 -4.29 -1.20 -7.81
CA LYS A 93 -3.42 -0.25 -8.51
C LYS A 93 -3.72 1.17 -8.05
N MET A 94 -2.68 1.98 -7.92
CA MET A 94 -2.76 3.40 -7.61
C MET A 94 -1.87 4.18 -8.57
N THR A 95 -2.33 5.33 -9.03
CA THR A 95 -1.52 6.29 -9.79
C THR A 95 -1.37 7.58 -9.01
N ILE A 96 -0.17 8.15 -8.98
CA ILE A 96 0.12 9.40 -8.27
C ILE A 96 0.84 10.34 -9.22
N SER A 97 0.29 11.54 -9.43
CA SER A 97 0.97 12.65 -10.08
C SER A 97 2.02 13.22 -9.14
N LEU A 98 3.29 13.23 -9.52
CA LEU A 98 4.39 13.51 -8.58
C LEU A 98 4.46 14.99 -8.18
N LYS A 99 4.36 15.89 -9.16
CA LYS A 99 4.37 17.34 -8.96
C LYS A 99 3.13 17.77 -8.18
N ASN A 100 3.30 18.81 -7.36
CA ASN A 100 2.30 19.38 -6.45
C ASN A 100 1.63 18.40 -5.46
N THR A 101 2.05 17.13 -5.44
CA THR A 101 1.53 16.08 -4.55
C THR A 101 2.60 15.57 -3.59
N VAL A 102 3.74 15.12 -4.15
CA VAL A 102 4.90 14.65 -3.39
C VAL A 102 6.01 15.68 -3.50
N LEU A 103 6.16 16.29 -4.67
CA LEU A 103 7.09 17.38 -4.91
C LEU A 103 6.35 18.72 -4.85
N TRP A 104 7.09 19.78 -4.51
CA TRP A 104 6.66 21.17 -4.63
C TRP A 104 7.82 22.04 -5.13
N ASN A 105 7.49 23.21 -5.67
CA ASN A 105 8.47 24.20 -6.09
C ASN A 105 8.62 25.29 -5.00
N PRO A 106 9.75 25.35 -4.26
CA PRO A 106 10.03 26.44 -3.33
C PRO A 106 10.45 27.73 -4.03
N SER A 107 10.85 27.67 -5.31
CA SER A 107 11.21 28.86 -6.08
C SER A 107 9.95 29.66 -6.43
N PRO A 108 9.98 31.00 -6.29
CA PRO A 108 8.92 31.85 -6.83
C PRO A 108 8.94 31.91 -8.37
N ASP A 109 10.06 31.53 -8.99
CA ASP A 109 10.17 31.45 -10.44
C ASP A 109 9.62 30.10 -10.94
N VAL A 110 8.62 30.21 -11.81
CA VAL A 110 7.92 29.07 -12.42
C VAL A 110 8.67 28.57 -13.65
N GLU A 111 9.46 29.43 -14.31
CA GLU A 111 10.21 29.07 -15.51
C GLU A 111 11.50 28.30 -15.17
N THR A 112 12.01 28.48 -13.94
CA THR A 112 13.15 27.72 -13.41
C THR A 112 12.78 27.01 -12.10
N PRO A 113 11.91 25.99 -12.15
CA PRO A 113 11.44 25.32 -10.95
C PRO A 113 12.59 24.59 -10.24
N ILE A 114 12.61 24.71 -8.93
CA ILE A 114 13.43 23.89 -8.04
C ILE A 114 12.49 22.83 -7.48
N TYR A 115 12.89 21.56 -7.40
CA TYR A 115 12.01 20.54 -6.82
C TYR A 115 12.49 20.15 -5.43
N ALA A 116 11.56 20.12 -4.49
CA ALA A 116 11.76 19.61 -3.15
C ALA A 116 10.60 18.71 -2.74
N PHE A 117 10.85 17.78 -1.82
CA PHE A 117 9.80 16.95 -1.26
C PHE A 117 8.91 17.78 -0.33
N GLN A 118 7.60 17.55 -0.41
CA GLN A 118 6.67 18.00 0.62
C GLN A 118 6.96 17.24 1.91
N GLU A 119 6.73 17.90 3.05
CA GLU A 119 6.98 17.33 4.36
C GLU A 119 6.23 15.99 4.54
N HIS A 120 6.93 14.98 5.07
CA HIS A 120 6.42 13.61 5.31
C HIS A 120 5.87 12.84 4.09
N SER A 121 5.86 13.43 2.89
CA SER A 121 5.30 12.80 1.68
C SER A 121 5.98 11.48 1.33
N ILE A 122 7.31 11.39 1.46
CA ILE A 122 8.07 10.15 1.21
C ILE A 122 7.72 9.04 2.19
N GLN A 123 7.55 9.39 3.47
CA GLN A 123 7.18 8.42 4.51
C GLN A 123 5.79 7.85 4.22
N LEU A 124 4.84 8.71 3.85
CA LEU A 124 3.50 8.31 3.48
C LEU A 124 3.48 7.49 2.18
N LEU A 125 4.22 7.90 1.14
CA LEU A 125 4.35 7.17 -0.12
C LEU A 125 4.92 5.76 0.11
N THR A 126 5.93 5.65 0.98
CA THR A 126 6.51 4.37 1.39
C THR A 126 5.45 3.50 2.08
N ARG A 127 4.63 4.06 2.98
CA ARG A 127 3.54 3.31 3.62
C ARG A 127 2.47 2.87 2.63
N LEU A 128 2.03 3.76 1.74
CA LEU A 128 1.08 3.46 0.67
C LEU A 128 1.59 2.32 -0.22
N SER A 129 2.89 2.26 -0.50
CA SER A 129 3.51 1.22 -1.33
C SER A 129 3.43 -0.19 -0.72
N TYR A 130 3.07 -0.34 0.55
CA TYR A 130 2.77 -1.65 1.14
C TYR A 130 1.34 -2.12 0.84
N LEU A 131 0.41 -1.19 0.59
CA LEU A 131 -1.00 -1.45 0.40
C LEU A 131 -1.41 -1.46 -1.08
N TYR A 132 -0.76 -0.61 -1.88
CA TYR A 132 -1.07 -0.40 -3.29
C TYR A 132 0.05 -0.87 -4.20
N ASP A 133 -0.30 -1.12 -5.46
CA ASP A 133 0.66 -1.16 -6.55
C ASP A 133 0.75 0.22 -7.21
N ILE A 134 1.78 0.99 -6.86
CA ILE A 134 1.89 2.41 -7.19
C ILE A 134 2.62 2.62 -8.51
N HIS A 135 2.01 3.44 -9.37
CA HIS A 135 2.62 4.02 -10.56
C HIS A 135 2.73 5.53 -10.35
N ILE A 136 3.93 6.08 -10.53
CA ILE A 136 4.17 7.52 -10.40
C ILE A 136 4.18 8.12 -11.79
N LEU A 137 3.41 9.18 -11.99
CA LEU A 137 3.40 9.95 -13.23
C LEU A 137 4.03 11.31 -13.00
N VAL A 138 4.94 11.69 -13.88
CA VAL A 138 5.66 12.96 -13.78
C VAL A 138 5.47 13.72 -15.08
N HIS A 139 4.86 14.90 -15.00
CA HIS A 139 4.80 15.80 -16.15
C HIS A 139 6.13 16.54 -16.29
N VAL A 140 6.80 16.43 -17.43
CA VAL A 140 8.10 17.07 -17.71
C VAL A 140 8.08 17.74 -19.08
N ASN A 141 8.61 18.95 -19.15
CA ASN A 141 8.72 19.74 -20.38
C ASN A 141 10.09 19.59 -21.04
N SER A 142 11.10 19.08 -20.32
CA SER A 142 12.45 18.89 -20.87
C SER A 142 13.16 17.68 -20.27
N LYS A 143 14.22 17.24 -20.96
CA LYS A 143 15.07 16.13 -20.49
C LYS A 143 15.90 16.56 -19.27
N GLU A 144 16.32 17.82 -19.23
CA GLU A 144 17.08 18.38 -18.11
C GLU A 144 16.24 18.36 -16.83
N GLU A 145 14.96 18.70 -16.94
CA GLU A 145 14.01 18.62 -15.84
C GLU A 145 13.80 17.18 -15.37
N GLN A 146 13.59 16.26 -16.32
CA GLN A 146 13.50 14.83 -16.02
C GLN A 146 14.74 14.35 -15.25
N SER A 147 15.95 14.66 -15.71
CA SER A 147 17.19 14.26 -15.03
C SER A 147 17.30 14.83 -13.61
N ARG A 148 16.88 16.08 -13.38
CA ARG A 148 16.85 16.67 -12.02
C ARG A 148 15.89 15.94 -11.09
N ILE A 149 14.70 15.58 -11.58
CA ILE A 149 13.71 14.85 -10.80
C ILE A 149 14.21 13.42 -10.51
N GLU A 150 14.82 12.76 -11.49
CA GLU A 150 15.43 11.43 -11.32
C GLU A 150 16.53 11.45 -10.25
N GLU A 151 17.43 12.44 -10.31
CA GLU A 151 18.48 12.63 -9.33
C GLU A 151 17.89 12.85 -7.93
N LEU A 152 16.88 13.72 -7.80
CA LEU A 152 16.19 13.98 -6.54
C LEU A 152 15.55 12.71 -5.95
N LEU A 153 14.85 11.92 -6.77
CA LEU A 153 14.21 10.67 -6.35
C LEU A 153 15.23 9.60 -5.94
N SER A 154 16.35 9.50 -6.66
CA SER A 154 17.46 8.62 -6.34
C SER A 154 18.11 9.00 -4.99
N ASN A 155 18.41 10.28 -4.80
CA ASN A 155 19.08 10.79 -3.60
C ASN A 155 18.23 10.64 -2.33
N ALA A 156 16.91 10.71 -2.44
CA ALA A 156 16.00 10.49 -1.32
C ALA A 156 15.71 9.01 -1.03
N ALA A 157 16.34 8.07 -1.74
CA ALA A 157 16.13 6.63 -1.62
C ALA A 157 14.64 6.24 -1.69
N VAL A 158 13.86 6.97 -2.49
CA VAL A 158 12.42 6.73 -2.67
C VAL A 158 12.18 5.34 -3.24
N PHE A 159 13.05 4.93 -4.16
CA PHE A 159 13.11 3.58 -4.71
C PHE A 159 13.85 2.63 -3.76
N SER A 160 13.24 2.38 -2.61
CA SER A 160 13.61 1.24 -1.75
C SER A 160 12.87 -0.03 -2.18
N ASP A 161 12.98 -1.13 -1.44
CA ASP A 161 12.39 -2.46 -1.76
C ASP A 161 10.89 -2.47 -2.14
N SER A 162 10.15 -1.40 -1.87
CA SER A 162 8.70 -1.32 -2.06
C SER A 162 8.24 -0.49 -3.26
N LEU A 163 9.03 0.49 -3.74
CA LEU A 163 8.66 1.33 -4.88
C LEU A 163 9.58 1.04 -6.08
N ASP A 164 8.98 0.58 -7.18
CA ASP A 164 9.73 0.17 -8.37
C ASP A 164 9.99 1.37 -9.30
N HIS A 165 11.26 1.68 -9.56
CA HIS A 165 11.70 2.69 -10.52
C HIS A 165 11.04 2.51 -11.90
N ARG A 166 10.78 1.26 -12.32
CA ARG A 166 10.17 0.96 -13.63
C ARG A 166 8.70 1.40 -13.74
N LYS A 167 8.10 1.80 -12.62
CA LYS A 167 6.72 2.31 -12.54
C LYS A 167 6.65 3.83 -12.44
N VAL A 168 7.77 4.51 -12.68
CA VAL A 168 7.79 5.96 -12.90
C VAL A 168 7.67 6.24 -14.38
N ILE A 169 6.64 7.00 -14.75
CA ILE A 169 6.28 7.29 -16.14
C ILE A 169 6.35 8.79 -16.33
N TYR A 170 7.23 9.22 -17.24
CA TYR A 170 7.37 10.62 -17.63
C TYR A 170 6.43 10.91 -18.80
N CYS A 171 5.68 12.00 -18.70
CA CYS A 171 4.73 12.46 -19.71
C CYS A 171 5.05 13.92 -20.05
N SER A 172 5.02 14.28 -21.34
CA SER A 172 5.17 15.68 -21.79
C SER A 172 3.86 16.38 -22.10
N GLU A 173 2.78 15.61 -22.18
CA GLU A 173 1.45 16.10 -22.57
C GLU A 173 0.41 15.62 -21.56
N GLU A 174 -0.56 16.49 -21.29
CA GLU A 174 -1.69 16.19 -20.42
C GLU A 174 -2.55 15.04 -20.96
N GLU A 175 -2.89 15.07 -22.24
CA GLU A 175 -3.67 14.02 -22.88
C GLU A 175 -2.97 12.66 -22.79
N GLY A 176 -1.65 12.63 -23.01
CA GLY A 176 -0.85 11.42 -22.86
C GLY A 176 -0.92 10.86 -21.44
N LYS A 177 -0.82 11.73 -20.43
CA LYS A 177 -0.96 11.35 -19.01
C LYS A 177 -2.34 10.75 -18.72
N ILE A 178 -3.42 11.37 -19.21
CA ILE A 178 -4.79 10.86 -19.07
C ILE A 178 -4.93 9.46 -19.69
N HIS A 179 -4.42 9.27 -20.92
CA HIS A 179 -4.48 7.97 -21.61
C HIS A 179 -3.72 6.87 -20.85
N ILE A 180 -2.52 7.18 -20.35
CA ILE A 180 -1.73 6.24 -19.55
C ILE A 180 -2.47 5.86 -18.27
N ILE A 181 -3.05 6.83 -17.55
CA ILE A 181 -3.80 6.55 -16.32
C ILE A 181 -5.02 5.66 -16.62
N ARG A 182 -5.76 5.95 -17.69
CA ARG A 182 -6.88 5.10 -18.14
C ARG A 182 -6.42 3.68 -18.46
N HIS A 183 -5.27 3.52 -19.10
CA HIS A 183 -4.73 2.20 -19.44
C HIS A 183 -4.23 1.42 -18.22
N ILE A 184 -3.69 2.11 -17.21
CA ILE A 184 -3.28 1.48 -15.95
C ILE A 184 -4.50 0.94 -15.20
N GLU A 185 -5.66 1.58 -15.35
CA GLU A 185 -6.92 1.28 -14.64
C GLU A 185 -6.72 1.27 -13.11
N PRO A 186 -6.25 2.39 -12.51
CA PRO A 186 -6.05 2.46 -11.07
C PRO A 186 -7.39 2.47 -10.33
N HIS A 187 -7.40 1.89 -9.13
CA HIS A 187 -8.52 2.05 -8.22
C HIS A 187 -8.54 3.45 -7.59
N VAL A 188 -7.35 4.00 -7.32
CA VAL A 188 -7.18 5.34 -6.75
C VAL A 188 -6.21 6.13 -7.62
N HIS A 189 -6.60 7.34 -7.99
CA HIS A 189 -5.70 8.31 -8.61
C HIS A 189 -5.53 9.52 -7.69
N ILE A 190 -4.31 10.02 -7.56
CA ILE A 190 -4.01 11.28 -6.85
C ILE A 190 -3.45 12.28 -7.85
N GLU A 191 -4.14 13.40 -8.01
CA GLU A 191 -3.78 14.48 -8.93
C GLU A 191 -3.51 15.76 -8.15
N GLY A 192 -2.39 16.43 -8.44
CA GLY A 192 -2.06 17.74 -7.86
C GLY A 192 -1.84 18.83 -8.91
N GLY A 193 -1.99 18.49 -10.20
CA GLY A 193 -1.63 19.35 -11.30
C GLY A 193 -0.12 19.49 -11.45
N TRP A 194 0.29 20.59 -12.08
CA TRP A 194 1.69 20.99 -12.23
C TRP A 194 1.79 22.51 -12.24
N GLU A 195 2.92 23.08 -12.67
CA GLU A 195 3.31 24.47 -12.45
C GLU A 195 2.18 25.52 -12.55
N LYS A 196 1.46 25.55 -13.69
CA LYS A 196 0.41 26.53 -14.00
C LYS A 196 -0.98 25.92 -14.05
N ASP A 197 -1.10 24.64 -13.72
CA ASP A 197 -2.31 23.85 -13.91
C ASP A 197 -2.68 23.14 -12.60
N ASP A 198 -3.95 23.20 -12.19
CA ASP A 198 -4.39 22.56 -10.95
C ASP A 198 -4.81 21.09 -11.14
N GLY A 199 -4.77 20.56 -12.36
CA GLY A 199 -5.13 19.19 -12.73
C GLY A 199 -6.63 19.01 -12.99
N GLU A 200 -7.40 20.09 -13.11
CA GLU A 200 -8.85 20.06 -13.26
C GLU A 200 -9.31 19.20 -14.44
N ASP A 201 -8.71 19.40 -15.61
CA ASP A 201 -9.12 18.72 -16.84
C ASP A 201 -8.75 17.23 -16.81
N ILE A 202 -7.63 16.88 -16.18
CA ILE A 202 -7.29 15.49 -15.85
C ILE A 202 -8.36 14.87 -14.95
N VAL A 203 -8.75 15.54 -13.86
CA VAL A 203 -9.75 15.02 -12.92
C VAL A 203 -11.10 14.82 -13.61
N LYS A 204 -11.56 15.80 -14.41
CA LYS A 204 -12.77 15.68 -15.22
C LYS A 204 -12.71 14.48 -16.16
N ALA A 205 -11.59 14.32 -16.87
CA ALA A 205 -11.42 13.24 -17.85
C ALA A 205 -11.31 11.85 -17.20
N LEU A 206 -10.77 11.74 -15.98
CA LEU A 206 -10.58 10.48 -15.27
C LEU A 206 -11.76 10.07 -14.39
N LYS A 207 -12.60 11.03 -13.99
CA LYS A 207 -13.79 10.79 -13.15
C LYS A 207 -14.65 9.60 -13.57
N PRO A 208 -14.99 9.36 -14.85
CA PRO A 208 -15.81 8.20 -15.22
C PRO A 208 -15.05 6.86 -15.18
N HIS A 209 -13.72 6.87 -15.06
CA HIS A 209 -12.87 5.68 -15.19
C HIS A 209 -12.21 5.23 -13.88
N VAL A 210 -12.05 6.14 -12.92
CA VAL A 210 -11.33 5.87 -11.66
C VAL A 210 -12.30 5.84 -10.48
N SER A 211 -12.21 4.79 -9.65
CA SER A 211 -13.14 4.59 -8.54
C SER A 211 -13.03 5.64 -7.44
N LYS A 212 -11.83 6.18 -7.20
CA LYS A 212 -11.57 7.26 -6.24
C LYS A 212 -10.48 8.18 -6.77
N ILE A 213 -10.74 9.47 -6.82
CA ILE A 213 -9.78 10.50 -7.21
C ILE A 213 -9.57 11.42 -6.02
N ILE A 214 -8.32 11.61 -5.63
CA ILE A 214 -7.92 12.60 -4.63
C ILE A 214 -7.31 13.76 -5.39
N TRP A 215 -8.02 14.88 -5.42
CA TRP A 215 -7.59 16.09 -6.08
C TRP A 215 -6.98 17.05 -5.06
N LEU A 216 -5.67 17.24 -5.16
CA LEU A 216 -4.89 18.13 -4.31
C LEU A 216 -4.91 19.53 -4.93
N MET A 217 -5.51 20.46 -4.20
CA MET A 217 -5.68 21.82 -4.65
C MET A 217 -5.21 22.78 -3.57
N THR A 218 -4.66 23.93 -4.00
CA THR A 218 -4.32 25.01 -3.06
C THR A 218 -5.55 25.45 -2.28
N LYS A 219 -5.35 25.92 -1.03
CA LYS A 219 -6.46 26.36 -0.16
C LYS A 219 -7.35 27.41 -0.83
N ARG A 220 -6.74 28.37 -1.55
CA ARG A 220 -7.46 29.43 -2.29
C ARG A 220 -8.40 28.85 -3.33
N ARG A 221 -7.94 27.89 -4.12
CA ARG A 221 -8.77 27.25 -5.15
C ARG A 221 -9.82 26.35 -4.52
N ARG A 222 -9.52 25.61 -3.44
CA ARG A 222 -10.56 24.84 -2.72
C ARG A 222 -11.70 25.73 -2.22
N ASP A 223 -11.39 26.94 -1.75
CA ASP A 223 -12.41 27.87 -1.27
C ASP A 223 -13.42 28.28 -2.37
N SER A 224 -13.05 28.18 -3.66
CA SER A 224 -14.00 28.37 -4.77
C SER A 224 -14.97 27.19 -4.95
N PHE A 225 -14.65 26.01 -4.40
CA PHE A 225 -15.51 24.83 -4.42
C PHE A 225 -16.40 24.69 -3.17
N ARG A 226 -16.41 25.69 -2.29
CA ARG A 226 -17.41 25.76 -1.20
C ARG A 226 -18.80 25.87 -1.81
N LEU A 227 -19.80 25.24 -1.19
CA LEU A 227 -21.20 25.22 -1.66
C LEU A 227 -21.76 26.62 -1.97
N GLU A 228 -21.29 27.64 -1.25
CA GLU A 228 -21.67 29.05 -1.40
C GLU A 228 -21.06 29.71 -2.65
N ASN A 229 -19.89 29.24 -3.09
CA ASN A 229 -19.09 29.85 -4.16
C ASN A 229 -19.02 29.00 -5.43
N ILE A 230 -19.51 27.75 -5.39
CA ILE A 230 -19.34 26.80 -6.48
C ILE A 230 -20.10 27.24 -7.72
N LYS A 231 -19.36 27.42 -8.81
CA LYS A 231 -19.96 27.73 -10.10
C LYS A 231 -20.72 26.52 -10.64
N GLN A 232 -21.68 26.76 -11.51
CA GLN A 232 -22.48 25.70 -12.11
C GLN A 232 -21.61 24.73 -12.95
N GLU A 233 -20.58 25.24 -13.60
CA GLU A 233 -19.58 24.46 -14.35
C GLU A 233 -18.78 23.49 -13.44
N ASP A 234 -18.37 23.98 -12.27
CA ASP A 234 -17.55 23.25 -11.30
C ASP A 234 -18.29 22.08 -10.61
N ARG A 235 -19.64 22.17 -10.53
CA ARG A 235 -20.47 21.09 -9.96
C ARG A 235 -20.34 19.78 -10.72
N SER A 236 -20.08 19.86 -12.02
CA SER A 236 -19.90 18.67 -12.86
C SER A 236 -18.64 17.88 -12.49
N ILE A 237 -17.66 18.55 -11.87
CA ILE A 237 -16.35 17.98 -11.53
C ILE A 237 -16.45 17.21 -10.21
N LEU A 238 -17.13 17.77 -9.20
CA LEU A 238 -17.32 17.15 -7.89
C LEU A 238 -18.27 15.93 -7.97
N GLY A 239 -17.72 14.78 -8.31
CA GLY A 239 -18.39 13.48 -8.23
C GLY A 239 -18.35 12.89 -6.84
N THR A 240 -19.17 11.87 -6.60
CA THR A 240 -19.11 11.06 -5.36
C THR A 240 -17.77 10.34 -5.19
N ASN A 241 -17.01 10.19 -6.27
CA ASN A 241 -15.68 9.59 -6.30
C ASN A 241 -14.53 10.60 -6.27
N VAL A 242 -14.80 11.91 -6.18
CA VAL A 242 -13.76 12.96 -6.15
C VAL A 242 -13.68 13.56 -4.75
N GLU A 243 -12.50 13.44 -4.14
CA GLU A 243 -12.15 14.02 -2.87
C GLU A 243 -11.26 15.24 -3.08
N LEU A 244 -11.57 16.37 -2.43
CA LEU A 244 -10.70 17.56 -2.43
C LEU A 244 -9.83 17.57 -1.17
N SER A 245 -8.51 17.76 -1.33
CA SER A 245 -7.58 17.93 -0.20
C SER A 245 -6.54 19.03 -0.47
N ASP A 246 -5.87 19.57 0.56
CA ASP A 246 -4.77 20.56 0.42
C ASP A 246 -3.42 19.91 0.33
N SER A 247 -3.32 18.71 0.87
CA SER A 247 -2.08 17.97 0.91
C SER A 247 -2.39 16.49 0.87
N LEU A 248 -1.39 15.73 0.45
CA LEU A 248 -1.46 14.28 0.47
C LEU A 248 -1.70 13.76 1.89
N ILE A 249 -1.09 14.39 2.90
CA ILE A 249 -1.14 13.94 4.30
C ILE A 249 -2.52 14.10 4.94
N ASN A 250 -3.31 15.07 4.48
CA ASN A 250 -4.64 15.34 5.01
C ASN A 250 -5.74 14.54 4.31
N SER A 251 -5.41 13.86 3.21
CA SER A 251 -6.37 13.08 2.45
C SER A 251 -6.86 11.86 3.24
N SER A 252 -8.06 11.37 2.90
CA SER A 252 -8.66 10.21 3.55
C SER A 252 -7.78 8.97 3.47
N ILE A 253 -7.02 8.81 2.37
CA ILE A 253 -6.12 7.66 2.20
C ILE A 253 -4.91 7.70 3.13
N ALA A 254 -4.46 8.90 3.52
CA ALA A 254 -3.42 9.05 4.53
C ALA A 254 -3.95 8.68 5.92
N GLN A 255 -5.20 9.04 6.22
CA GLN A 255 -5.85 8.70 7.49
C GLN A 255 -6.04 7.18 7.66
N GLU A 256 -6.35 6.46 6.57
CA GLU A 256 -6.45 4.99 6.56
C GLU A 256 -5.13 4.29 6.98
N ILE A 257 -3.98 4.94 6.81
CA ILE A 257 -2.65 4.38 7.12
C ILE A 257 -2.20 4.67 8.55
N VAL A 258 -2.72 5.73 9.16
CA VAL A 258 -2.32 6.17 10.52
C VAL A 258 -3.06 5.40 11.61
N GLN A 259 -4.21 4.79 11.28
CA GLN A 259 -5.00 3.93 12.18
C GLN A 259 -4.42 2.52 12.28
#